data_AF-A0A662W0B3-F1
#
_entry.id   AF-A0A662W0B3-F1
#
_cell.length_a   1.000
_cell.length_b   1.000
_cell.length_c   1.000
_cell.angle_alpha   90.00
_cell.angle_beta   90.00
_cell.angle_gamma   90.00
#
_symmetry.space_group_name_H-M   'P 1'
#
loop_
_entity.id
_entity.type
_entity.pdbx_description
1 polymer ?
#
loop_
_entity_poly.entity_id
_entity_poly.type
_entity_poly.pdbx_seq_one_letter_code
_entity_poly.pdbx_strand_id
1 'polypeptide(L)'
;MRERALLGLFASIDSPAGPIYECKYYPCHFNGQDCSFCYCPFYPCFLYRLGGELILRSGKYYWSCKKCSWIHKKEVVEEVVLYFSSIPRQILVEADWMFFNRCLQEILFGRELGKRVGNVYDLSPPNFYGLDCRDVENSSSLLIELEDFSIKRVIRVERPNDLNGGILIPEKMGSVIRGFRGSDCIECKL
;
A
#
# COMPACT_ATOMS: atom_id res chain seq x y z
N MET A 1 -14.12 -5.66 -0.95
CA MET A 1 -13.22 -4.89 -1.83
C MET A 1 -12.28 -5.81 -2.61
N ARG A 2 -11.60 -6.76 -1.93
CA ARG A 2 -10.71 -7.77 -2.53
C ARG A 2 -11.28 -8.46 -3.78
N GLU A 3 -12.49 -9.00 -3.71
CA GLU A 3 -13.12 -9.69 -4.85
C GLU A 3 -13.20 -8.81 -6.11
N ARG A 4 -13.65 -7.55 -5.97
CA ARG A 4 -13.70 -6.60 -7.10
C ARG A 4 -12.31 -6.29 -7.65
N ALA A 5 -11.31 -6.20 -6.78
CA ALA A 5 -9.93 -5.97 -7.19
C ALA A 5 -9.36 -7.17 -7.96
N LEU A 6 -9.68 -8.40 -7.54
CA LEU A 6 -9.28 -9.62 -8.25
C LEU A 6 -9.99 -9.75 -9.61
N LEU A 7 -11.30 -9.48 -9.67
CA LEU A 7 -12.03 -9.46 -10.93
C LEU A 7 -11.46 -8.41 -11.89
N GLY A 8 -11.17 -7.21 -11.38
CA GLY A 8 -10.50 -6.16 -12.16
C GLY A 8 -9.10 -6.57 -12.62
N LEU A 9 -8.34 -7.26 -11.77
CA LEU A 9 -7.03 -7.80 -12.12
C LEU A 9 -7.11 -8.80 -13.27
N PHE A 10 -7.99 -9.80 -13.18
CA PHE A 10 -8.14 -10.81 -14.23
C PHE A 10 -8.65 -10.22 -15.53
N ALA A 11 -9.63 -9.32 -15.48
CA ALA A 11 -10.09 -8.61 -16.66
C ALA A 11 -8.97 -7.80 -17.33
N SER A 12 -8.13 -7.13 -16.54
CA SER A 12 -7.02 -6.32 -17.05
C SER A 12 -5.87 -7.16 -17.60
N ILE A 13 -5.64 -8.36 -17.05
CA ILE A 13 -4.67 -9.32 -17.62
C ILE A 13 -5.10 -9.74 -19.03
N ASP A 14 -6.40 -9.97 -19.23
CA ASP A 14 -6.93 -10.36 -20.53
C ASP A 14 -6.99 -9.18 -21.51
N SER A 15 -7.42 -8.01 -21.04
CA SER A 15 -7.47 -6.78 -21.82
C SER A 15 -7.54 -5.54 -20.91
N PRO A 16 -6.46 -4.75 -20.77
CA PRO A 16 -6.50 -3.47 -20.06
C PRO A 16 -7.56 -2.53 -20.65
N ALA A 17 -8.26 -1.79 -19.79
CA ALA A 17 -9.37 -0.94 -20.19
C ALA A 17 -8.93 0.41 -20.76
N GLY A 18 -7.78 0.95 -20.33
CA GLY A 18 -7.39 2.32 -20.63
C GLY A 18 -8.31 3.36 -19.96
N PRO A 19 -8.35 4.60 -20.47
CA PRO A 19 -9.27 5.63 -19.99
C PRO A 19 -10.74 5.32 -20.34
N ILE A 20 -11.65 5.55 -19.39
CA ILE A 20 -13.11 5.38 -19.58
C ILE A 20 -13.79 6.74 -19.39
N TYR A 21 -13.91 7.51 -20.47
CA TYR A 21 -14.40 8.90 -20.44
C TYR A 21 -15.88 9.02 -20.07
N GLU A 22 -16.68 7.99 -20.32
CA GLU A 22 -18.12 7.93 -20.04
C GLU A 22 -18.42 7.57 -18.57
N CYS A 23 -17.41 7.18 -17.80
CA CYS A 23 -17.58 6.86 -16.38
C CYS A 23 -17.96 8.13 -15.60
N LYS A 24 -19.03 8.08 -14.81
CA LYS A 24 -19.48 9.21 -13.97
C LYS A 24 -18.47 9.68 -12.92
N TYR A 25 -17.43 8.88 -12.67
CA TYR A 25 -16.35 9.20 -11.75
C TYR A 25 -15.10 9.70 -12.47
N TYR A 26 -15.09 9.79 -13.81
CA TYR A 26 -13.93 10.19 -14.59
C TYR A 26 -13.82 11.73 -14.70
N PRO A 27 -12.60 12.28 -14.56
CA PRO A 27 -11.41 11.65 -13.95
C PRO A 27 -11.57 11.59 -12.43
N CYS A 28 -11.16 10.48 -11.81
CA CYS A 28 -11.13 10.39 -10.34
C CYS A 28 -9.79 10.83 -9.74
N HIS A 29 -8.71 10.78 -10.54
CA HIS A 29 -7.35 11.16 -10.14
C HIS A 29 -6.72 12.19 -11.08
N PHE A 30 -6.75 11.98 -12.40
CA PHE A 30 -6.22 12.92 -13.39
C PHE A 30 -6.77 12.65 -14.80
N ASN A 31 -6.72 13.65 -15.69
CA ASN A 31 -7.17 13.47 -17.07
C ASN A 31 -6.24 12.53 -17.85
N GLY A 32 -6.80 11.58 -18.59
CA GLY A 32 -6.08 10.54 -19.32
C GLY A 32 -5.67 9.34 -18.45
N GLN A 33 -6.17 9.25 -17.22
CA GLN A 33 -5.91 8.12 -16.34
C GLN A 33 -6.38 6.79 -16.94
N ASP A 34 -5.64 5.73 -16.66
CA ASP A 34 -6.04 4.37 -16.95
C ASP A 34 -6.98 3.85 -15.84
N CYS A 35 -8.13 3.32 -16.24
CA CYS A 35 -9.19 2.87 -15.33
C CYS A 35 -9.16 1.35 -15.07
N SER A 36 -8.18 0.61 -15.59
CA SER A 36 -8.07 -0.85 -15.46
C SER A 36 -8.09 -1.32 -13.99
N PHE A 37 -7.47 -0.54 -13.09
CA PHE A 37 -7.37 -0.86 -11.66
C PHE A 37 -8.11 0.14 -10.76
N CYS A 38 -9.32 0.59 -11.16
CA CYS A 38 -10.20 1.38 -10.30
C CYS A 38 -10.41 0.73 -8.91
N TYR A 39 -10.43 -0.60 -8.86
CA TYR A 39 -10.26 -1.36 -7.62
C TYR A 39 -8.82 -1.90 -7.59
N CYS A 40 -7.94 -1.20 -6.87
CA CYS A 40 -6.52 -1.52 -6.83
C CYS A 40 -6.27 -2.91 -6.20
N PRO A 41 -5.52 -3.82 -6.87
CA PRO A 41 -5.19 -5.15 -6.34
C PRO A 41 -4.31 -5.09 -5.09
N PHE A 42 -3.62 -3.95 -4.87
CA PHE A 42 -2.73 -3.75 -3.74
C PHE A 42 -3.40 -3.08 -2.54
N TYR A 43 -4.72 -2.84 -2.58
CA TYR A 43 -5.41 -2.18 -1.48
C TYR A 43 -5.59 -3.12 -0.27
N PRO A 44 -5.30 -2.66 0.97
CA PRO A 44 -4.60 -1.42 1.32
C PRO A 44 -3.07 -1.58 1.23
N CYS A 45 -2.36 -0.70 0.53
CA CYS A 45 -0.91 -0.90 0.34
C CYS A 45 -0.05 -0.41 1.51
N PHE A 46 -0.59 0.49 2.33
CA PHE A 46 0.11 1.16 3.44
C PHE A 46 1.41 1.88 3.06
N LEU A 47 1.52 2.34 1.81
CA LEU A 47 2.63 3.17 1.33
C LEU A 47 2.19 4.63 1.15
N TYR A 48 2.62 5.50 2.06
CA TYR A 48 2.33 6.94 2.02
C TYR A 48 2.93 7.62 0.78
N ARG A 49 4.10 7.16 0.33
CA ARG A 49 4.80 7.67 -0.87
C ARG A 49 4.01 7.53 -2.17
N LEU A 50 3.00 6.65 -2.21
CA LEU A 50 2.10 6.53 -3.35
C LEU A 50 0.89 7.46 -3.23
N GLY A 51 0.85 8.37 -2.24
CA GLY A 51 -0.30 9.23 -1.97
C GLY A 51 -1.41 8.55 -1.17
N GLY A 52 -1.14 7.38 -0.58
CA GLY A 52 -2.06 6.74 0.35
C GLY A 52 -2.09 7.44 1.70
N GLU A 53 -3.21 7.40 2.41
CA GLU A 53 -3.37 8.00 3.75
C GLU A 53 -4.23 7.11 4.65
N LEU A 54 -3.83 6.94 5.91
CA LEU A 54 -4.69 6.33 6.92
C LEU A 54 -5.66 7.39 7.45
N ILE A 55 -6.96 7.15 7.33
CA ILE A 55 -8.01 8.09 7.72
C ILE A 55 -8.95 7.45 8.75
N LEU A 56 -9.47 8.25 9.68
CA LEU A 56 -10.51 7.84 10.62
C LEU A 56 -11.85 8.42 10.14
N ARG A 57 -12.84 7.57 9.88
CA ARG A 57 -14.19 7.98 9.48
C ARG A 57 -15.23 7.20 10.27
N SER A 58 -16.14 7.91 10.93
CA SER A 58 -17.22 7.31 11.72
C SER A 58 -16.72 6.25 12.72
N GLY A 59 -15.60 6.53 13.40
CA GLY A 59 -14.99 5.65 14.40
C GLY A 59 -14.23 4.44 13.84
N LYS A 60 -14.06 4.32 12.51
CA LYS A 60 -13.33 3.22 11.87
C LYS A 60 -12.17 3.75 11.02
N TYR A 61 -11.05 3.05 11.03
CA TYR A 61 -9.89 3.36 10.20
C TYR A 61 -10.05 2.80 8.79
N TYR A 62 -9.63 3.59 7.79
CA TYR A 62 -9.59 3.21 6.38
C TYR A 62 -8.28 3.65 5.76
N TRP A 63 -7.78 2.88 4.80
CA TRP A 63 -6.75 3.37 3.90
C TRP A 63 -7.41 4.14 2.76
N SER A 64 -6.98 5.38 2.53
CA SER A 64 -7.47 6.24 1.45
C SER A 64 -6.43 6.29 0.35
N CYS A 65 -6.83 5.99 -0.88
CA CYS A 65 -5.99 6.15 -2.07
C CYS A 65 -6.34 7.41 -2.87
N LYS A 66 -7.09 8.37 -2.28
CA LYS A 66 -7.61 9.53 -3.01
C LYS A 66 -6.53 10.36 -3.72
N LYS A 67 -5.32 10.41 -3.16
CA LYS A 67 -4.16 11.14 -3.75
C LYS A 67 -3.19 10.23 -4.49
N CYS A 68 -3.53 8.96 -4.70
CA CYS A 68 -2.71 8.02 -5.45
C CYS A 68 -3.00 8.11 -6.95
N SER A 69 -2.00 8.46 -7.74
CA SER A 69 -2.05 8.40 -9.20
C SER A 69 -1.27 7.23 -9.78
N TRP A 70 -0.44 6.55 -8.98
CA TRP A 70 0.54 5.57 -9.47
C TRP A 70 -0.11 4.44 -10.27
N ILE A 71 -1.12 3.77 -9.71
CA ILE A 71 -1.79 2.62 -10.34
C ILE A 71 -2.66 3.00 -11.56
N HIS A 72 -2.79 4.30 -11.84
CA HIS A 72 -3.59 4.85 -12.93
C HIS A 72 -2.75 5.34 -14.11
N LYS A 73 -1.41 5.25 -14.00
CA LYS A 73 -0.52 5.54 -15.12
C LYS A 73 -0.50 4.35 -16.08
N LYS A 74 -0.56 4.61 -17.38
CA LYS A 74 -0.64 3.56 -18.41
C LYS A 74 0.53 2.58 -18.30
N GLU A 75 1.75 3.11 -18.20
CA GLU A 75 2.98 2.32 -18.08
C GLU A 75 2.98 1.44 -16.82
N VAL A 76 2.39 1.91 -15.72
CA VAL A 76 2.25 1.14 -14.48
C VAL A 76 1.20 0.04 -14.65
N VAL A 77 0.09 0.32 -15.34
CA VAL A 77 -0.93 -0.70 -15.61
C VAL A 77 -0.34 -1.84 -16.44
N GLU A 78 0.40 -1.51 -17.50
CA GLU A 78 1.08 -2.49 -18.36
C GLU A 78 2.07 -3.34 -17.56
N GLU A 79 2.88 -2.72 -16.69
CA GLU A 79 3.83 -3.43 -15.83
C GLU A 79 3.14 -4.38 -14.84
N VAL A 80 2.07 -3.93 -14.18
CA VAL A 80 1.29 -4.75 -13.23
C VAL A 80 0.62 -5.92 -13.95
N VAL A 81 0.05 -5.69 -15.14
CA VAL A 81 -0.53 -6.76 -15.97
C VAL A 81 0.54 -7.78 -16.36
N LEU A 82 1.69 -7.32 -16.87
CA LEU A 82 2.79 -8.20 -17.24
C LEU A 82 3.25 -9.05 -16.04
N TYR A 83 3.45 -8.42 -14.88
CA TYR A 83 3.86 -9.10 -13.66
C TYR A 83 2.87 -10.22 -13.28
N PHE A 84 1.57 -9.91 -13.18
CA PHE A 84 0.58 -10.88 -12.74
C PHE A 84 0.17 -11.90 -13.82
N SER A 85 0.41 -11.62 -15.10
CA SER A 85 0.16 -12.58 -16.19
C SER A 85 0.97 -13.88 -16.05
N SER A 86 2.13 -13.80 -15.37
CA SER A 86 2.99 -14.94 -15.09
C SER A 86 2.54 -15.80 -13.90
N ILE A 87 1.55 -15.33 -13.14
CA ILE A 87 1.10 -15.98 -11.91
C ILE A 87 -0.23 -16.70 -12.16
N PRO A 88 -0.32 -18.02 -11.87
CA PRO A 88 -1.58 -18.75 -12.01
C PRO A 88 -2.73 -18.11 -11.22
N ARG A 89 -3.90 -17.98 -11.87
CA ARG A 89 -5.10 -17.37 -11.26
C ARG A 89 -5.50 -18.04 -9.93
N GLN A 90 -5.33 -19.36 -9.81
CA GLN A 90 -5.60 -20.09 -8.57
C GLN A 90 -4.78 -19.55 -7.39
N ILE A 91 -3.49 -19.26 -7.61
CA ILE A 91 -2.62 -18.68 -6.59
C ILE A 91 -3.12 -17.29 -6.20
N LEU A 92 -3.54 -16.48 -7.17
CA LEU A 92 -4.05 -15.12 -6.92
C LEU A 92 -5.37 -15.11 -6.13
N VAL A 93 -6.23 -16.11 -6.32
CA VAL A 93 -7.48 -16.26 -5.55
C VAL A 93 -7.17 -16.57 -4.08
N GLU A 94 -6.23 -17.48 -3.83
CA GLU A 94 -5.87 -17.93 -2.48
C GLU A 94 -4.92 -16.95 -1.75
N ALA A 95 -4.20 -16.10 -2.49
CA ALA A 95 -3.21 -15.17 -1.98
C ALA A 95 -3.73 -14.22 -0.90
N ASP A 96 -2.96 -14.07 0.18
CA ASP A 96 -3.27 -13.15 1.27
C ASP A 96 -2.80 -11.72 0.98
N TRP A 97 -3.04 -10.82 1.93
CA TRP A 97 -2.63 -9.42 1.81
C TRP A 97 -1.10 -9.28 1.68
N MET A 98 -0.35 -10.13 2.36
CA MET A 98 1.11 -10.11 2.36
C MET A 98 1.64 -10.38 0.96
N PHE A 99 1.08 -11.36 0.27
CA PHE A 99 1.44 -11.68 -1.11
C PHE A 99 1.34 -10.45 -2.03
N PHE A 100 0.19 -9.80 -2.08
CA PHE A 100 -0.01 -8.62 -2.95
C PHE A 100 0.92 -7.46 -2.55
N ASN A 101 1.14 -7.26 -1.25
CA ASN A 101 2.05 -6.22 -0.79
C ASN A 101 3.51 -6.49 -1.19
N ARG A 102 3.97 -7.74 -1.15
CA ARG A 102 5.31 -8.13 -1.62
C ARG A 102 5.43 -7.93 -3.13
N CYS A 103 4.45 -8.36 -3.92
CA CYS A 103 4.41 -8.10 -5.37
C CYS A 103 4.47 -6.59 -5.69
N LEU A 104 3.74 -5.76 -4.94
CA LEU A 104 3.83 -4.31 -5.09
C LEU A 104 5.26 -3.80 -4.89
N GLN A 105 5.97 -4.32 -3.89
CA GLN A 105 7.34 -3.90 -3.61
C GLN A 105 8.33 -4.39 -4.67
N GLU A 106 8.18 -5.61 -5.16
CA GLU A 106 8.96 -6.10 -6.30
C GLU A 106 8.79 -5.20 -7.53
N ILE A 107 7.55 -4.81 -7.86
CA ILE A 107 7.27 -3.89 -8.97
C ILE A 107 7.87 -2.50 -8.71
N LEU A 108 7.72 -1.95 -7.50
CA LEU A 108 8.17 -0.58 -7.19
C LEU A 108 9.68 -0.44 -7.01
N PHE A 109 10.35 -1.48 -6.51
CA PHE A 109 11.71 -1.38 -5.99
C PHE A 109 12.64 -2.46 -6.54
N GLY A 110 12.13 -3.41 -7.33
CA GLY A 110 12.86 -4.59 -7.80
C GLY A 110 13.22 -5.59 -6.70
N ARG A 111 12.68 -5.39 -5.48
CA ARG A 111 12.82 -6.27 -4.32
C ARG A 111 11.84 -5.91 -3.21
N GLU A 112 11.51 -6.87 -2.37
CA GLU A 112 10.90 -6.64 -1.06
C GLU A 112 11.85 -5.84 -0.14
N LEU A 113 11.39 -4.66 0.31
CA LEU A 113 12.09 -3.83 1.30
C LEU A 113 11.53 -4.00 2.72
N GLY A 114 10.25 -4.36 2.81
CA GLY A 114 9.57 -4.68 4.06
C GLY A 114 10.30 -5.81 4.79
N LYS A 115 10.27 -5.78 6.11
CA LYS A 115 11.02 -6.74 6.94
C LYS A 115 10.11 -7.42 7.92
N ARG A 116 10.25 -8.74 8.04
CA ARG A 116 9.60 -9.48 9.14
C ARG A 116 10.48 -9.39 10.39
N VAL A 117 9.93 -8.81 11.45
CA VAL A 117 10.55 -8.71 12.78
C VAL A 117 9.65 -9.45 13.76
N GLY A 118 10.03 -10.69 14.12
CA GLY A 118 9.14 -11.60 14.84
C GLY A 118 7.86 -11.87 14.03
N ASN A 119 6.70 -11.58 14.65
CA ASN A 119 5.38 -11.73 14.02
C ASN A 119 4.89 -10.47 13.30
N VAL A 120 5.66 -9.40 13.32
CA VAL A 120 5.30 -8.12 12.69
C VAL A 120 5.96 -8.02 11.32
N TYR A 121 5.21 -7.51 10.36
CA TYR A 121 5.75 -7.10 9.07
C TYR A 121 5.91 -5.58 9.03
N ASP A 122 7.15 -5.13 9.04
CA ASP A 122 7.53 -3.73 9.08
C ASP A 122 7.62 -3.15 7.66
N LEU A 123 6.72 -2.22 7.36
CA LEU A 123 6.64 -1.43 6.14
C LEU A 123 7.27 -0.04 6.27
N SER A 124 7.97 0.26 7.36
CA SER A 124 8.74 1.49 7.48
C SER A 124 9.83 1.62 6.40
N PRO A 125 10.63 0.57 6.09
CA PRO A 125 11.65 0.67 5.05
C PRO A 125 11.13 1.10 3.66
N PRO A 126 10.09 0.48 3.07
CA PRO A 126 9.54 0.94 1.79
C PRO A 126 8.87 2.32 1.87
N ASN A 127 8.39 2.75 3.03
CA ASN A 127 7.85 4.11 3.20
C ASN A 127 8.96 5.19 3.22
N PHE A 128 10.12 4.88 3.79
CA PHE A 128 11.27 5.80 3.86
C PHE A 128 12.15 5.79 2.60
N TYR A 129 11.95 4.82 1.70
CA TYR A 129 12.82 4.62 0.55
C TYR A 129 12.93 5.86 -0.34
N GLY A 130 14.15 6.39 -0.43
CA GLY A 130 14.49 7.55 -1.27
C GLY A 130 14.06 8.91 -0.70
N LEU A 131 13.59 8.97 0.56
CA LEU A 131 13.23 10.23 1.21
C LEU A 131 14.42 10.84 1.95
N ASP A 132 14.36 12.17 2.13
CA ASP A 132 15.25 12.91 3.02
C ASP A 132 14.84 12.65 4.48
N CYS A 133 15.72 11.97 5.22
CA CYS A 133 15.45 11.47 6.55
C CYS A 133 16.52 11.93 7.55
N ARG A 134 16.10 12.24 8.77
CA ARG A 134 16.96 12.60 9.90
C ARG A 134 16.63 11.78 11.14
N ASP A 135 17.63 11.57 11.97
CA ASP A 135 17.43 10.97 13.27
C ASP A 135 16.74 11.97 14.20
N VAL A 136 15.86 11.46 15.06
CA VAL A 136 15.13 12.23 16.08
C VAL A 136 15.20 11.49 17.41
N GLU A 137 15.03 12.21 18.52
CA GLU A 137 15.12 11.59 19.86
C GLU A 137 14.02 10.56 20.12
N ASN A 138 12.79 10.86 19.67
CA ASN A 138 11.62 10.05 19.93
C ASN A 138 10.74 9.96 18.67
N SER A 139 10.11 8.80 18.48
CA SER A 139 9.21 8.55 17.37
C SER A 139 8.14 7.53 17.78
N SER A 140 7.09 7.45 16.98
CA SER A 140 6.04 6.45 17.11
C SER A 140 5.71 5.89 15.74
N SER A 141 5.30 4.63 15.72
CA SER A 141 4.77 3.96 14.54
C SER A 141 3.33 3.50 14.81
N LEU A 142 2.67 3.01 13.78
CA LEU A 142 1.33 2.46 13.86
C LEU A 142 1.39 0.96 13.55
N LEU A 143 0.93 0.13 14.50
CA LEU A 143 0.70 -1.28 14.28
C LEU A 143 -0.74 -1.47 13.79
N ILE A 144 -0.87 -2.06 12.61
CA ILE A 144 -2.14 -2.32 11.93
C ILE A 144 -2.45 -3.80 11.97
N GLU A 145 -3.64 -4.14 12.43
CA GLU A 145 -4.19 -5.48 12.32
C GLU A 145 -5.22 -5.52 11.20
N LEU A 146 -5.05 -6.50 10.32
CA LEU A 146 -5.98 -6.78 9.23
C LEU A 146 -6.81 -8.02 9.53
N GLU A 147 -8.04 -7.99 9.05
CA GLU A 147 -8.92 -9.14 8.89
C GLU A 147 -9.51 -9.05 7.48
N ASP A 148 -9.24 -10.04 6.63
CA ASP A 148 -9.67 -10.07 5.23
C ASP A 148 -9.45 -8.74 4.47
N PHE A 149 -8.21 -8.24 4.50
CA PHE A 149 -7.78 -6.99 3.85
C PHE A 149 -8.45 -5.71 4.42
N SER A 150 -9.22 -5.84 5.50
CA SER A 150 -9.88 -4.72 6.17
C SER A 150 -9.16 -4.38 7.48
N ILE A 151 -9.01 -3.09 7.76
CA ILE A 151 -8.36 -2.61 8.98
C ILE A 151 -9.28 -2.90 10.17
N LYS A 152 -8.85 -3.81 11.04
CA LYS A 152 -9.57 -4.18 12.26
C LYS A 152 -9.20 -3.25 13.41
N ARG A 153 -7.91 -2.97 13.56
CA ARG A 153 -7.37 -2.18 14.66
C ARG A 153 -6.10 -1.45 14.22
N VAL A 154 -5.90 -0.27 14.81
CA VAL A 154 -4.69 0.53 14.68
C VAL A 154 -4.22 0.88 16.09
N ILE A 155 -2.98 0.57 16.40
CA ILE A 155 -2.36 0.82 17.71
C ILE A 155 -1.15 1.70 17.50
N ARG A 156 -1.05 2.81 18.23
CA ARG A 156 0.16 3.63 18.24
C ARG A 156 1.20 2.99 19.14
N VAL A 157 2.43 2.86 18.64
CA VAL A 157 3.53 2.14 19.28
C VAL A 157 4.73 3.07 19.41
N GLU A 158 5.21 3.27 20.65
CA GLU A 158 6.38 4.09 20.95
C GLU A 158 7.68 3.29 21.06
N ARG A 159 7.58 1.95 21.21
CA ARG A 159 8.72 1.02 21.16
C ARG A 159 8.30 -0.28 20.48
N PRO A 160 9.07 -0.80 19.50
CA PRO A 160 8.68 -1.97 18.72
C PRO A 160 8.79 -3.32 19.47
N ASN A 161 9.16 -3.32 20.76
CA ASN A 161 9.27 -4.55 21.55
C ASN A 161 7.88 -5.12 21.91
N ASP A 162 7.77 -6.45 21.93
CA ASP A 162 6.59 -7.19 22.43
C ASP A 162 5.29 -7.01 21.63
N LEU A 163 5.39 -6.81 20.31
CA LEU A 163 4.21 -6.74 19.44
C LEU A 163 3.70 -8.14 19.05
N ASN A 164 2.41 -8.40 19.30
CA ASN A 164 1.73 -9.68 19.05
C ASN A 164 1.40 -9.94 17.56
N GLY A 165 2.16 -9.34 16.64
CA GLY A 165 1.97 -9.44 15.20
C GLY A 165 1.16 -8.30 14.59
N GLY A 166 1.11 -8.27 13.26
CA GLY A 166 0.46 -7.20 12.48
C GLY A 166 1.42 -6.53 11.50
N ILE A 167 1.03 -5.35 11.02
CA ILE A 167 1.78 -4.59 10.03
C ILE A 167 2.21 -3.27 10.65
N LEU A 168 3.52 -3.04 10.78
CA LEU A 168 4.04 -1.79 11.30
C LEU A 168 4.24 -0.80 10.15
N ILE A 169 3.70 0.41 10.29
CA ILE A 169 3.89 1.50 9.33
C ILE A 169 4.32 2.76 10.11
N PRO A 170 5.04 3.70 9.48
CA PRO A 170 5.35 4.96 10.14
C PRO A 170 4.08 5.77 10.40
N GLU A 171 4.11 6.66 11.38
CA GLU A 171 3.06 7.64 11.60
C GLU A 171 3.23 8.84 10.65
N LYS A 172 2.16 9.22 9.94
CA LYS A 172 2.15 10.39 9.05
C LYS A 172 1.53 11.61 9.73
N MET A 173 2.26 12.72 9.76
CA MET A 173 1.83 14.03 10.23
C MET A 173 2.04 15.06 9.11
N GLY A 174 0.98 15.39 8.38
CA GLY A 174 1.08 16.31 7.23
C GLY A 174 1.94 15.73 6.11
N SER A 175 3.05 16.42 5.79
CA SER A 175 4.08 16.03 4.81
C SER A 175 5.28 15.32 5.44
N VAL A 176 5.17 14.92 6.71
CA VAL A 176 6.23 14.23 7.44
C VAL A 176 5.76 12.84 7.83
N ILE A 177 6.65 11.86 7.73
CA ILE A 177 6.46 10.52 8.30
C ILE A 177 7.53 10.24 9.35
N ARG A 178 7.13 9.63 10.46
CA ARG A 178 8.00 9.27 11.57
C ARG A 178 7.83 7.80 11.88
N GLY A 179 8.91 7.10 12.18
CA GLY A 179 8.82 5.72 12.62
C GLY A 179 10.16 5.21 13.09
N PHE A 180 10.34 3.90 13.00
CA PHE A 180 11.58 3.24 13.42
C PHE A 180 12.37 2.73 12.22
N ARG A 181 13.70 2.79 12.30
CA ARG A 181 14.62 2.10 11.39
C ARG A 181 15.59 1.30 12.24
N GLY A 182 15.23 0.05 12.52
CA GLY A 182 15.93 -0.73 13.54
C GLY A 182 15.69 -0.13 14.92
N SER A 183 16.75 0.20 15.65
CA SER A 183 16.69 0.89 16.94
C SER A 183 16.45 2.39 16.84
N ASP A 184 16.66 2.97 15.66
CA ASP A 184 16.73 4.42 15.50
C ASP A 184 15.34 5.00 15.25
N CYS A 185 15.08 6.16 15.84
CA CYS A 185 13.88 6.95 15.59
C CYS A 185 14.15 7.90 14.42
N ILE A 186 13.35 7.77 13.35
CA ILE A 186 13.56 8.50 12.10
C ILE A 186 12.36 9.38 11.78
N GLU A 187 12.65 10.56 11.23
CA GLU A 187 11.69 11.45 10.58
C GLU A 187 12.10 11.67 9.13
N CYS A 188 11.17 11.50 8.18
CA CYS A 188 11.39 11.77 6.76
C CYS A 188 10.33 12.72 6.20
N LYS A 189 10.72 13.54 5.22
CA LYS A 189 9.79 14.38 4.45
C LYS A 189 9.26 13.63 3.22
N LEU A 190 7.94 13.61 3.05
CA LEU A 190 7.24 13.03 1.89
C LEU A 190 7.22 13.96 0.68
#